data_AF-A0A0Q4QE43-F1
#
_entry.id   AF-A0A0Q4QE43-F1
#
_cell.length_a   1.000
_cell.length_b   1.000
_cell.length_c   1.000
_cell.angle_alpha   90.00
_cell.angle_beta   90.00
_cell.angle_gamma   90.00
#
_symmetry.space_group_name_H-M   'P 1'
#
loop_
_entity.id
_entity.type
_entity.pdbx_description
1 polymer ?
#
loop_
_entity_poly.entity_id
_entity_poly.type
_entity_poly.pdbx_seq_one_letter_code
_entity_poly.pdbx_strand_id
1 'polypeptide(L)'
;MILELYVSNAEEKVMPVTQLCVLSGGSTTTALRHIEQLEALGYIDRRPDLKDRRRANVTMLPRLRSAVEQWLDLQITAFHMRG
;
A
#
# COMPACT_ATOMS: atom_id res chain seq x y z
N MET A 1 0.88 -2.36 6.03
CA MET A 1 0.73 -2.47 4.56
C MET A 1 0.60 -1.12 3.83
N ILE A 2 -0.37 -0.26 4.16
CA ILE A 2 -0.58 1.00 3.43
C ILE A 2 0.61 1.96 3.59
N LEU A 3 1.20 2.02 4.78
CA LEU A 3 2.36 2.88 5.04
C LEU A 3 3.58 2.45 4.22
N GLU A 4 3.78 1.16 4.05
CA GLU A 4 4.89 0.57 3.30
C GLU A 4 4.72 0.79 1.81
N LEU A 5 3.48 0.73 1.31
CA LEU A 5 3.13 1.16 -0.04
C LEU A 5 3.38 2.66 -0.23
N TYR A 6 3.03 3.49 0.76
CA TYR A 6 3.27 4.94 0.71
C TYR A 6 4.76 5.27 0.68
N VAL A 7 5.56 4.67 1.57
CA VAL A 7 7.02 4.84 1.59
C VAL A 7 7.64 4.38 0.27
N SER A 8 7.24 3.21 -0.24
CA SER A 8 7.77 2.69 -1.50
C SER A 8 7.38 3.55 -2.69
N ASN A 9 6.16 4.11 -2.69
CA ASN A 9 5.73 5.06 -3.71
C ASN A 9 6.54 6.36 -3.66
N ALA A 10 6.81 6.89 -2.47
CA ALA A 10 7.65 8.08 -2.29
C ALA A 10 9.11 7.85 -2.71
N GLU A 11 9.60 6.63 -2.58
CA GLU A 11 10.93 6.21 -3.06
C GLU A 11 10.95 5.77 -4.54
N GLU A 12 9.82 5.90 -5.26
CA GLU A 12 9.65 5.44 -6.65
C GLU A 12 9.99 3.96 -6.86
N LYS A 13 9.81 3.13 -5.83
CA LYS A 13 10.06 1.69 -5.85
C LYS A 13 8.79 0.90 -6.08
N VAL A 14 8.93 -0.19 -6.84
CA VAL A 14 7.91 -1.24 -6.91
C VAL A 14 7.96 -2.11 -5.65
N MET A 15 6.80 -2.55 -5.19
CA MET A 15 6.69 -3.39 -3.99
C MET A 15 6.29 -4.83 -4.38
N PRO A 16 7.15 -5.85 -4.19
CA PRO A 16 6.75 -7.24 -4.41
C PRO A 16 5.63 -7.65 -3.46
N VAL A 17 4.62 -8.38 -3.96
CA VAL A 17 3.49 -8.88 -3.15
C VAL A 17 3.98 -9.71 -1.96
N THR A 18 4.99 -10.55 -2.17
CA THR A 18 5.57 -11.39 -1.11
C THR A 18 6.20 -10.55 0.01
N GLN A 19 6.95 -9.51 -0.35
CA GLN A 19 7.55 -8.59 0.61
C GLN A 19 6.47 -7.82 1.36
N LEU A 20 5.44 -7.34 0.66
CA LEU A 20 4.33 -6.63 1.30
C LEU A 20 3.55 -7.51 2.28
N CYS A 21 3.36 -8.80 1.95
CA CYS A 21 2.74 -9.76 2.87
C CYS A 21 3.55 -9.91 4.16
N VAL A 22 4.88 -10.01 4.06
CA VAL A 22 5.78 -10.07 5.23
C VAL A 22 5.68 -8.79 6.07
N LEU A 23 5.69 -7.63 5.41
CA LEU A 23 5.59 -6.33 6.09
C LEU A 23 4.19 -6.01 6.63
N SER A 24 3.16 -6.75 6.22
CA SER A 24 1.78 -6.49 6.63
C SER A 24 1.53 -6.70 8.13
N GLY A 25 2.38 -7.47 8.81
CA GLY A 25 2.21 -7.86 10.22
C GLY A 25 1.11 -8.91 10.47
N GLY A 26 0.43 -9.37 9.41
CA GLY A 26 -0.61 -10.40 9.48
C GLY A 26 -0.21 -11.70 8.78
N SER A 27 -1.16 -12.65 8.70
CA SER A 27 -0.95 -13.87 7.91
C SER A 27 -0.90 -13.54 6.40
N THR A 28 -0.20 -14.37 5.62
CA THR A 28 -0.13 -14.20 4.16
C THR A 28 -1.51 -14.18 3.51
N THR A 29 -2.45 -15.02 3.94
CA THR A 29 -3.82 -15.05 3.38
C THR A 29 -4.59 -13.78 3.71
N THR A 30 -4.45 -13.26 4.93
CA THR A 30 -5.03 -11.98 5.33
C THR A 30 -4.47 -10.83 4.48
N ALA A 31 -3.15 -10.79 4.29
CA ALA A 31 -2.49 -9.76 3.48
C ALA A 31 -2.95 -9.80 2.02
N LEU A 32 -3.00 -10.99 1.41
CA LEU A 32 -3.48 -11.16 0.03
C LEU A 32 -4.92 -10.69 -0.14
N ARG A 33 -5.81 -11.02 0.81
CA ARG A 33 -7.20 -10.52 0.79
C ARG A 33 -7.26 -8.99 0.84
N HIS A 34 -6.41 -8.35 1.64
CA HIS A 34 -6.37 -6.88 1.69
C HIS A 34 -5.80 -6.28 0.40
N ILE A 35 -4.80 -6.91 -0.23
CA ILE A 35 -4.29 -6.51 -1.55
C ILE A 35 -5.41 -6.58 -2.58
N GLU A 36 -6.15 -7.68 -2.65
CA GLU A 36 -7.30 -7.84 -3.57
C GLU A 36 -8.37 -6.78 -3.34
N GLN A 37 -8.67 -6.46 -2.08
CA GLN A 37 -9.63 -5.40 -1.75
C GLN A 37 -9.14 -4.02 -2.20
N LEU A 38 -7.87 -3.68 -1.95
CA LEU A 38 -7.29 -2.41 -2.37
C LEU A 38 -7.25 -2.28 -3.89
N GLU A 39 -6.93 -3.36 -4.59
CA GLU A 39 -6.93 -3.43 -6.06
C GLU A 39 -8.35 -3.23 -6.60
N ALA A 40 -9.34 -3.95 -6.08
CA ALA A 40 -10.75 -3.81 -6.47
C ALA A 40 -11.31 -2.40 -6.24
N LEU A 41 -10.80 -1.68 -5.24
CA LEU A 41 -11.18 -0.29 -4.95
C LEU A 41 -10.41 0.75 -5.79
N GLY A 42 -9.45 0.32 -6.62
CA GLY A 42 -8.62 1.20 -7.44
C GLY A 42 -7.61 2.01 -6.63
N TYR A 43 -7.14 1.48 -5.51
CA TYR A 43 -6.11 2.10 -4.67
C TYR A 43 -4.70 1.64 -5.02
N ILE A 44 -4.56 0.47 -5.62
CA ILE A 44 -3.30 -0.08 -6.10
C ILE A 44 -3.49 -0.71 -7.48
N ASP A 45 -2.39 -0.87 -8.22
CA ASP A 45 -2.29 -1.70 -9.41
C ASP A 45 -1.38 -2.89 -9.10
N ARG A 46 -1.79 -4.10 -9.47
CA ARG A 46 -1.02 -5.33 -9.29
C ARG A 46 -0.63 -5.87 -10.66
N ARG A 47 0.67 -5.95 -10.92
CA ARG A 47 1.21 -6.48 -12.18
C ARG A 47 2.05 -7.73 -11.95
N PRO A 48 1.88 -8.79 -12.76
CA PRO A 48 2.80 -9.91 -12.75
C PRO A 48 4.21 -9.44 -13.13
N ASP A 49 5.24 -10.05 -12.54
CA ASP A 49 6.62 -9.81 -12.94
C ASP A 49 6.84 -10.41 -14.34
N LEU A 50 7.45 -9.64 -15.23
CA LEU A 50 7.73 -10.04 -16.61
C LEU A 50 8.74 -11.20 -16.70
N LYS A 51 9.61 -11.37 -15.69
CA LYS A 51 10.63 -12.41 -15.63
C LYS A 51 10.15 -13.66 -14.89
N ASP A 52 9.19 -13.51 -13.98
CA ASP A 52 8.63 -14.62 -13.20
C ASP A 52 7.14 -14.42 -12.93
N ARG A 53 6.29 -15.12 -13.70
CA ARG A 53 4.82 -15.06 -13.57
C ARG A 53 4.30 -15.53 -12.21
N ARG A 54 5.13 -16.20 -11.38
CA ARG A 54 4.76 -16.57 -10.01
C ARG A 54 4.88 -15.40 -9.04
N ARG A 55 5.54 -14.32 -9.46
CA ARG A 55 5.70 -13.07 -8.71
C ARG A 55 4.78 -12.00 -9.27
N ALA A 56 4.31 -11.16 -8.37
CA ALA A 56 3.57 -9.96 -8.72
C ALA A 56 4.12 -8.81 -7.90
N ASN A 57 4.13 -7.63 -8.52
CA ASN A 57 4.45 -6.37 -7.89
C ASN A 57 3.18 -5.55 -7.75
N VAL A 58 3.11 -4.76 -6.68
CA VAL A 58 2.04 -3.81 -6.43
C VAL A 58 2.61 -2.40 -6.45
N THR A 59 1.83 -1.49 -7.00
CA THR A 59 2.15 -0.06 -7.08
C THR A 59 0.98 0.73 -6.52
N MET A 60 1.28 1.70 -5.66
CA MET A 60 0.30 2.64 -5.13
C MET A 60 -0.26 3.51 -6.26
N LEU A 61 -1.57 3.64 -6.34
CA LEU A 61 -2.22 4.58 -7.26
C LEU A 61 -2.40 5.95 -6.61
N PRO A 62 -2.48 7.05 -7.41
CA PRO A 62 -2.64 8.40 -6.89
C PRO A 62 -3.82 8.55 -5.91
N ARG A 63 -4.91 7.82 -6.14
CA ARG A 63 -6.08 7.82 -5.27
C ARG A 63 -5.75 7.43 -3.82
N LEU A 64 -4.94 6.39 -3.62
CA LEU A 64 -4.55 5.97 -2.27
C LEU A 64 -3.60 6.99 -1.64
N ARG A 65 -2.67 7.54 -2.44
CA ARG A 65 -1.74 8.56 -1.99
C ARG A 65 -2.47 9.77 -1.43
N SER A 66 -3.42 10.34 -2.20
CA SER A 66 -4.20 11.50 -1.76
C SER A 66 -5.04 11.20 -0.51
N ALA A 67 -5.64 10.02 -0.42
CA ALA A 67 -6.41 9.63 0.76
C ALA A 67 -5.54 9.51 2.02
N VAL A 68 -4.33 8.97 1.88
CA VAL A 68 -3.35 8.87 2.97
C VAL A 68 -2.89 10.25 3.40
N GLU A 69 -2.46 11.10 2.47
CA GLU A 69 -2.02 12.48 2.74
C GLU A 69 -3.12 13.29 3.46
N GLN A 70 -4.35 13.26 2.95
CA GLN A 70 -5.49 13.92 3.58
C GLN A 70 -5.74 13.41 5.01
N TRP A 71 -5.68 12.09 5.22
CA TRP A 71 -5.86 11.52 6.55
C TRP A 71 -4.74 11.95 7.51
N LEU A 72 -3.48 11.96 7.05
CA LEU A 72 -2.33 12.41 7.83
C LEU A 72 -2.49 13.87 8.26
N ASP A 73 -2.86 14.76 7.34
CA ASP A 73 -3.07 16.19 7.65
C ASP A 73 -4.15 16.39 8.72
N LEU A 74 -5.24 15.62 8.63
CA LEU A 74 -6.30 15.63 9.63
C LEU A 74 -5.82 15.14 11.00
N GLN A 75 -5.03 14.06 11.04
CA GLN A 75 -4.48 13.55 12.30
C GLN A 75 -3.47 14.50 12.93
N ILE A 76 -2.56 15.07 12.14
CA ILE A 76 -1.56 16.03 12.62
C ILE A 76 -2.27 17.26 13.21
N THR A 77 -3.25 17.80 12.52
CA THR A 77 -4.05 18.94 12.99
C THR A 77 -4.80 18.60 14.29
N ALA A 78 -5.46 17.44 14.35
CA ALA A 78 -6.18 16.99 15.53
C ALA A 78 -5.26 16.77 16.74
N PHE A 79 -4.01 16.36 16.52
CA PHE A 79 -3.01 16.19 17.57
C PHE A 79 -2.50 17.53 18.11
N HIS A 80 -2.31 18.52 17.23
CA HIS A 80 -1.88 19.87 17.64
C HIS A 80 -2.94 20.65 18.42
N MET A 81 -4.23 20.39 18.21
CA MET A 81 -5.31 21.04 18.98
C MET A 81 -5.60 20.40 20.34
N ARG A 82 -4.92 19.29 20.68
CA ARG A 82 -5.09 18.58 21.96
C ARG A 82 -3.93 18.78 22.94
N GLY A 83 -2.90 19.55 22.56
CA GLY A 83 -1.81 20.01 23.43
C GLY A 83 -2.02 21.45 23.83
#